data_AF-A0A1X0QDJ9-F1
#
_entry.id   AF-A0A1X0QDJ9-F1
#
_cell.length_a   1.000
_cell.length_b   1.000
_cell.length_c   1.000
_cell.angle_alpha   90.00
_cell.angle_beta   90.00
_cell.angle_gamma   90.00
#
_symmetry.space_group_name_H-M   'P 1'
#
loop_
_entity.id
_entity.type
_entity.pdbx_description
1 polymer ?
#
loop_
_entity_poly.entity_id
_entity_poly.type
_entity_poly.pdbx_seq_one_letter_code
_entity_poly.pdbx_strand_id
1 'polypeptide(L)'
;MNFTKIFKPSYLNLFLINFIKTSAEFDSNHIFVEENLNEDFSKEKFQKYVKRNIEECTKNCMKNVNIKLNFMDMIVNRKLDEKAAAYCHLFCLKNLGLSNIKRNGRWAFFPIVGFSEFVSSLFAFLGLVLNIYIYHFRLSRLIKFSPLSFSIKLHYHVLNAAFFTSFMYHFNYNSFTRNADYSTALFSILVYTINSIKRIFLLYKINNVFSRNIMYGGIVIFVIYYNYMTFINFNAILNKLVIFFMVLVSNVCYIIIYFKKKNISNNDNKIMIRNLLTFSFLKYVSILFEVTDFPPVFYIIDSHALWHLGLFLSIGPYHGFQCKEIEILIKN
;
A
#
# COMPACT_ATOMS: atom_id res chain seq x y z
N MET A 1 -5.80 22.05 20.61
CA MET A 1 -4.88 22.35 19.49
C MET A 1 -5.57 21.96 18.17
N ASN A 2 -5.98 22.94 17.37
CA ASN A 2 -6.76 22.73 16.13
C ASN A 2 -5.85 22.33 14.95
N PHE A 3 -5.92 21.07 14.53
CA PHE A 3 -5.19 20.52 13.37
C PHE A 3 -5.74 20.95 11.99
N THR A 4 -6.71 21.87 11.93
CA THR A 4 -7.43 22.24 10.70
C THR A 4 -6.81 23.40 9.90
N LYS A 5 -5.67 23.96 10.33
CA LYS A 5 -5.08 25.15 9.68
C LYS A 5 -3.78 24.91 8.88
N ILE A 6 -3.30 23.67 8.73
CA ILE A 6 -1.96 23.42 8.14
C ILE A 6 -1.99 23.14 6.61
N PHE A 7 -3.12 22.79 6.01
CA PHE A 7 -3.15 22.51 4.57
C PHE A 7 -3.89 23.59 3.77
N LYS A 8 -3.18 24.67 3.44
CA LYS A 8 -3.62 25.58 2.37
C LYS A 8 -3.48 24.85 1.01
N PRO A 9 -4.54 24.74 0.20
CA PRO A 9 -4.52 24.02 -1.09
C PRO A 9 -3.55 24.61 -2.12
N SER A 10 -3.05 25.83 -1.91
CA SER A 10 -2.09 26.48 -2.80
C SER A 10 -0.70 25.82 -2.82
N TYR A 11 -0.26 25.20 -1.72
CA TYR A 11 1.08 24.58 -1.66
C TYR A 11 1.11 23.19 -2.29
N LEU A 12 0.02 22.44 -2.23
CA LEU A 12 -0.09 21.13 -2.88
C LEU A 12 -0.11 21.27 -4.41
N ASN A 13 -0.78 22.31 -4.93
CA ASN A 13 -0.79 22.63 -6.35
C ASN A 13 0.58 23.13 -6.83
N LEU A 14 1.28 23.97 -6.06
CA LEU A 14 2.64 24.39 -6.43
C LEU A 14 3.63 23.20 -6.41
N PHE A 15 3.49 22.30 -5.45
CA PHE A 15 4.34 21.10 -5.36
C PHE A 15 4.04 20.13 -6.50
N LEU A 16 2.78 19.86 -6.82
CA LEU A 16 2.39 19.02 -7.96
C LEU A 16 2.79 19.64 -9.30
N ILE A 17 2.61 20.94 -9.49
CA ILE A 17 3.00 21.64 -10.73
C ILE A 17 4.52 21.68 -10.89
N ASN A 18 5.28 21.94 -9.80
CA ASN A 18 6.74 21.88 -9.84
C ASN A 18 7.24 20.45 -10.01
N PHE A 19 6.59 19.45 -9.43
CA PHE A 19 6.93 18.04 -9.60
C PHE A 19 6.68 17.57 -11.04
N ILE A 20 5.55 17.96 -11.64
CA ILE A 20 5.22 17.69 -13.05
C ILE A 20 6.19 18.44 -13.99
N LYS A 21 6.56 19.68 -13.67
CA LYS A 21 7.57 20.43 -14.45
C LYS A 21 8.96 19.80 -14.33
N THR A 22 9.40 19.39 -13.15
CA THR A 22 10.69 18.72 -12.99
C THR A 22 10.72 17.32 -13.62
N SER A 23 9.58 16.61 -13.69
CA SER A 23 9.50 15.35 -14.41
C SER A 23 9.47 15.55 -15.93
N ALA A 24 8.84 16.63 -16.41
CA ALA A 24 8.80 16.97 -17.84
C ALA A 24 10.11 17.60 -18.35
N GLU A 25 10.83 18.36 -17.51
CA GLU A 25 12.17 18.92 -17.82
C GLU A 25 13.28 17.86 -17.76
N PHE A 26 13.06 16.74 -17.07
CA PHE A 26 13.98 15.59 -17.10
C PHE A 26 13.85 14.76 -18.39
N ASP A 27 12.69 14.80 -19.05
CA ASP A 27 12.43 14.10 -20.32
C ASP A 27 12.76 14.94 -21.56
N SER A 28 12.84 16.28 -21.46
CA SER A 28 12.98 17.16 -22.64
C SER A 28 14.41 17.50 -23.05
N ASN A 29 15.41 17.15 -22.25
CA ASN A 29 16.82 17.36 -22.57
C ASN A 29 17.51 16.04 -22.94
N HIS A 30 17.06 15.32 -23.97
CA HIS A 30 17.93 14.53 -24.84
C HIS A 30 17.20 14.06 -26.12
N ILE A 31 17.60 14.68 -27.24
CA ILE A 31 17.66 14.11 -28.61
C ILE A 31 16.31 13.98 -29.34
N PHE A 32 15.98 15.02 -30.12
CA PHE A 32 15.23 14.87 -31.37
C PHE A 32 16.13 14.22 -32.42
N VAL A 33 15.79 13.01 -32.86
CA VAL A 33 16.04 12.53 -34.23
C VAL A 33 14.79 11.76 -34.65
N GLU A 34 13.95 12.38 -35.46
CA GLU A 34 12.90 11.68 -36.22
C GLU A 34 13.58 10.81 -37.28
N GLU A 35 13.37 9.49 -37.22
CA GLU A 35 13.25 8.66 -38.42
C GLU A 35 12.44 7.39 -38.10
N ASN A 36 11.21 7.39 -38.64
CA ASN A 36 10.23 6.31 -38.51
C ASN A 36 10.65 5.08 -39.33
N LEU A 37 11.19 4.06 -38.65
CA LEU A 37 11.14 2.60 -38.94
C LEU A 37 12.39 1.95 -38.30
N ASN A 38 12.23 1.34 -37.11
CA ASN A 38 13.18 0.52 -36.30
C ASN A 38 13.31 0.93 -34.81
N GLU A 39 12.51 1.87 -34.31
CA GLU A 39 12.61 2.32 -32.91
C GLU A 39 12.39 1.21 -31.87
N ASP A 40 11.35 0.38 -32.00
CA ASP A 40 11.04 -0.62 -30.97
C ASP A 40 12.10 -1.73 -30.88
N PHE A 41 12.63 -2.18 -32.02
CA PHE A 41 13.73 -3.15 -32.06
C PHE A 41 15.03 -2.56 -31.49
N SER A 42 15.28 -1.26 -31.73
CA SER A 42 16.42 -0.55 -31.15
C SER A 42 16.28 -0.35 -29.64
N LYS A 43 15.07 -0.03 -29.14
CA LYS A 43 14.75 0.12 -27.72
C LYS A 43 14.90 -1.20 -26.98
N GLU A 44 14.41 -2.31 -27.54
CA GLU A 44 14.53 -3.64 -26.93
C GLU A 44 16.01 -4.08 -26.87
N LYS A 45 16.77 -3.87 -27.94
CA LYS A 45 18.21 -4.15 -27.98
C LYS A 45 19.00 -3.29 -26.99
N PHE A 46 18.65 -2.02 -26.86
CA PHE A 46 19.22 -1.10 -25.89
C PHE A 46 18.90 -1.52 -24.45
N GLN A 47 17.65 -1.85 -24.14
CA GLN A 47 17.25 -2.35 -22.82
C GLN A 47 18.00 -3.64 -22.45
N LYS A 48 18.16 -4.55 -23.41
CA LYS A 48 18.91 -5.80 -23.22
C LYS A 48 20.41 -5.53 -22.98
N TYR A 49 20.98 -4.56 -23.69
CA TYR A 49 22.36 -4.11 -23.47
C TYR A 49 22.56 -3.49 -22.08
N VAL A 50 21.68 -2.56 -21.69
CA VAL A 50 21.69 -1.92 -20.36
C VAL A 50 21.57 -2.96 -19.24
N LYS A 51 20.63 -3.91 -19.39
CA LYS A 51 20.44 -5.01 -18.44
C LYS A 51 21.67 -5.92 -18.34
N ARG A 52 22.37 -6.18 -19.44
CA ARG A 52 23.59 -6.98 -19.41
C ARG A 52 24.73 -6.26 -18.67
N ASN A 53 24.94 -4.98 -18.97
CA ASN A 53 25.98 -4.18 -18.34
C ASN A 53 25.76 -4.03 -16.83
N ILE A 54 24.52 -3.80 -16.39
CA ILE A 54 24.22 -3.67 -14.97
C ILE A 54 24.41 -5.01 -14.23
N GLU A 55 24.05 -6.15 -14.85
CA GLU A 55 24.27 -7.48 -14.29
C GLU A 55 25.77 -7.79 -14.15
N GLU A 56 26.57 -7.46 -15.16
CA GLU A 56 28.02 -7.64 -15.15
C GLU A 56 28.70 -6.76 -14.11
N CYS A 57 28.35 -5.47 -14.06
CA CYS A 57 28.83 -4.56 -13.03
C CYS A 57 28.45 -5.05 -11.63
N THR A 58 27.20 -5.49 -11.43
CA THR A 58 26.74 -5.97 -10.13
C THR A 58 27.51 -7.22 -9.70
N LYS A 59 27.77 -8.17 -10.62
CA LYS A 59 28.59 -9.37 -10.32
C LYS A 59 30.01 -9.00 -9.93
N ASN A 60 30.64 -8.05 -10.63
CA ASN A 60 31.99 -7.60 -10.32
C ASN A 60 32.04 -6.85 -8.97
N CYS A 61 31.06 -5.98 -8.71
CA CYS A 61 30.93 -5.29 -7.44
C CYS A 61 30.76 -6.31 -6.30
N MET A 62 29.88 -7.30 -6.44
CA MET A 62 29.63 -8.32 -5.40
C MET A 62 30.88 -9.12 -5.02
N LYS A 63 31.81 -9.35 -5.96
CA LYS A 63 33.09 -10.04 -5.68
C LYS A 63 34.07 -9.19 -4.87
N ASN A 64 34.05 -7.87 -5.08
CA ASN A 64 35.07 -6.95 -4.57
C ASN A 64 34.58 -6.09 -3.39
N VAL A 65 33.27 -6.08 -3.12
CA VAL A 65 32.68 -5.18 -2.14
C VAL A 65 32.97 -5.67 -0.72
N ASN A 66 33.57 -4.79 0.09
CA ASN A 66 33.82 -5.04 1.50
C ASN A 66 32.78 -4.31 2.36
N ILE A 67 31.62 -4.95 2.57
CA ILE A 67 30.55 -4.45 3.44
C ILE A 67 30.52 -5.27 4.72
N LYS A 68 30.16 -4.62 5.83
CA LYS A 68 29.89 -5.28 7.11
C LYS A 68 28.42 -5.12 7.48
N LEU A 69 27.87 -6.11 8.18
CA LEU A 69 26.56 -5.99 8.80
C LEU A 69 26.63 -5.00 9.97
N ASN A 70 25.59 -4.18 10.11
CA ASN A 70 25.42 -3.26 11.22
C ASN A 70 24.36 -3.79 12.21
N PHE A 71 24.17 -3.08 13.32
CA PHE A 71 23.18 -3.46 14.34
C PHE A 71 21.76 -3.60 13.77
N MET A 72 21.36 -2.70 12.86
CA MET A 72 20.04 -2.77 12.23
C MET A 72 19.88 -4.02 11.36
N ASP A 73 20.93 -4.41 10.64
CA ASP A 73 20.94 -5.66 9.87
C ASP A 73 20.77 -6.89 10.77
N MET A 74 21.38 -6.87 11.97
CA MET A 74 21.27 -7.95 12.94
C MET A 74 19.83 -8.08 13.49
N ILE A 75 19.14 -6.97 13.76
CA ILE A 75 17.74 -6.96 14.21
C ILE A 75 16.83 -7.70 13.23
N VAL A 76 17.03 -7.48 11.94
CA VAL A 76 16.18 -8.05 10.87
C VAL A 76 16.75 -9.32 10.25
N ASN A 77 17.80 -9.89 10.86
CA ASN A 77 18.53 -11.05 10.37
C ASN A 77 18.90 -10.94 8.87
N ARG A 78 19.35 -9.76 8.44
CA ARG A 78 19.72 -9.51 7.05
C ARG A 78 21.03 -10.22 6.72
N LYS A 79 21.04 -10.92 5.59
CA LYS A 79 22.25 -11.59 5.11
C LYS A 79 23.19 -10.62 4.39
N LEU A 80 24.48 -10.94 4.43
CA LEU A 80 25.52 -10.08 3.85
C LEU A 80 25.38 -9.94 2.34
N ASP A 81 25.03 -11.03 1.65
CA ASP A 81 24.76 -11.08 0.21
C ASP A 81 23.59 -10.19 -0.20
N GLU A 82 22.49 -10.17 0.58
CA GLU A 82 21.35 -9.29 0.33
C GLU A 82 21.74 -7.81 0.42
N LYS A 83 22.49 -7.44 1.47
CA LYS A 83 22.98 -6.07 1.67
C LYS A 83 23.95 -5.65 0.57
N ALA A 84 24.91 -6.50 0.24
CA ALA A 84 25.88 -6.27 -0.81
C ALA A 84 25.18 -6.10 -2.17
N ALA A 85 24.17 -6.92 -2.46
CA ALA A 85 23.48 -6.88 -3.74
C ALA A 85 22.62 -5.62 -3.90
N ALA A 86 22.04 -5.10 -2.82
CA ALA A 86 21.33 -3.81 -2.85
C ALA A 86 22.31 -2.64 -3.06
N TYR A 87 23.43 -2.63 -2.33
CA TYR A 87 24.47 -1.62 -2.49
C TYR A 87 25.06 -1.60 -3.91
N CYS A 88 25.46 -2.76 -4.41
CA CYS A 88 26.06 -2.89 -5.73
C CYS A 88 25.09 -2.51 -6.85
N HIS A 89 23.80 -2.79 -6.69
CA HIS A 89 22.78 -2.34 -7.63
C HIS A 89 22.74 -0.82 -7.74
N LEU A 90 22.67 -0.11 -6.61
CA LEU A 90 22.68 1.36 -6.59
C LEU A 90 24.01 1.92 -7.13
N PHE A 91 25.14 1.36 -6.72
CA PHE A 91 26.47 1.78 -7.15
C PHE A 91 26.65 1.67 -8.67
N CYS A 92 26.26 0.54 -9.26
CA CYS A 92 26.36 0.31 -10.69
C CYS A 92 25.46 1.23 -11.51
N LEU A 93 24.22 1.50 -11.05
CA LEU A 93 23.34 2.47 -11.71
C LEU A 93 23.99 3.85 -11.81
N LYS A 94 24.59 4.31 -10.70
CA LYS A 94 25.24 5.62 -10.65
C LYS A 94 26.51 5.68 -11.48
N ASN A 95 27.35 4.65 -11.39
CA ASN A 95 28.62 4.62 -12.14
C ASN A 95 28.41 4.57 -13.65
N LEU A 96 27.37 3.88 -14.10
CA LEU A 96 27.03 3.77 -15.51
C LEU A 96 26.19 4.96 -16.02
N GLY A 97 25.83 5.91 -15.15
CA GLY A 97 24.97 7.04 -15.51
C GLY A 97 23.56 6.62 -15.97
N LEU A 98 23.05 5.49 -15.46
CA LEU A 98 21.78 4.93 -15.87
C LEU A 98 20.63 5.44 -15.00
N SER A 99 19.46 5.60 -15.60
CA SER A 99 18.20 5.78 -14.86
C SER A 99 17.95 4.57 -13.94
N ASN A 100 17.17 4.77 -12.88
CA ASN A 100 16.87 3.69 -11.94
C ASN A 100 16.08 2.59 -12.65
N ILE A 101 16.66 1.40 -12.78
CA ILE A 101 16.07 0.24 -13.46
C ILE A 101 15.85 -0.87 -12.44
N LYS A 102 14.81 -1.68 -12.61
CA LYS A 102 14.51 -2.78 -11.70
C LYS A 102 15.51 -3.93 -11.83
N ARG A 103 16.00 -4.42 -10.69
CA ARG A 103 16.70 -5.70 -10.57
C ARG A 103 15.84 -6.66 -9.77
N ASN A 104 15.51 -7.83 -10.32
CA ASN A 104 14.59 -8.80 -9.70
C ASN A 104 13.25 -8.17 -9.25
N GLY A 105 12.72 -7.25 -10.07
CA GLY A 105 11.47 -6.55 -9.78
C GLY A 105 11.57 -5.41 -8.76
N ARG A 106 12.79 -5.01 -8.35
CA ARG A 106 13.02 -3.97 -7.33
C ARG A 106 13.78 -2.78 -7.85
N TRP A 107 13.33 -1.59 -7.48
CA TRP A 107 14.08 -0.35 -7.65
C TRP A 107 15.31 -0.30 -6.73
N ALA A 108 16.29 0.51 -7.10
CA ALA A 108 17.41 0.84 -6.22
C ALA A 108 17.04 1.99 -5.27
N PHE A 109 17.46 1.90 -4.01
CA PHE A 109 17.21 2.91 -2.99
C PHE A 109 18.50 3.26 -2.25
N PHE A 110 18.56 4.47 -1.69
CA PHE A 110 19.59 4.81 -0.71
C PHE A 110 19.34 4.08 0.60
N PRO A 111 20.34 3.40 1.17
CA PRO A 111 20.21 2.73 2.46
C PRO A 111 20.21 3.78 3.58
N ILE A 112 19.03 4.21 4.01
CA ILE A 112 18.85 5.14 5.13
C ILE A 112 18.64 4.33 6.41
N VAL A 113 19.56 4.44 7.37
CA VAL A 113 19.49 3.74 8.68
C VAL A 113 19.32 2.21 8.53
N GLY A 114 19.86 1.65 7.44
CA GLY A 114 19.75 0.21 7.15
C GLY A 114 18.39 -0.24 6.63
N PHE A 115 17.46 0.65 6.28
CA PHE A 115 16.22 0.27 5.60
C PHE A 115 16.42 0.08 4.11
N SER A 116 15.77 -0.93 3.53
CA SER A 116 15.71 -1.11 2.08
C SER A 116 14.85 -0.03 1.43
N GLU A 117 13.69 0.28 2.01
CA GLU A 117 12.74 1.29 1.54
C GLU A 117 12.27 2.12 2.74
N PHE A 118 13.10 3.10 3.16
CA PHE A 118 12.92 3.82 4.43
C PHE A 118 11.57 4.52 4.54
N VAL A 119 11.16 5.27 3.53
CA VAL A 119 9.93 6.08 3.59
C VAL A 119 8.68 5.19 3.56
N SER A 120 8.66 4.13 2.73
CA SER A 120 7.59 3.12 2.72
C SER A 120 7.45 2.45 4.10
N SER A 121 8.58 2.08 4.71
CA SER A 121 8.61 1.51 6.05
C SER A 121 8.05 2.47 7.10
N LEU A 122 8.47 3.74 7.06
CA LEU A 122 8.03 4.76 8.00
C LEU A 122 6.51 4.97 7.92
N PHE A 123 5.93 5.11 6.73
CA PHE A 123 4.49 5.31 6.59
C PHE A 123 3.67 4.07 7.00
N ALA A 124 4.16 2.85 6.70
CA ALA A 124 3.53 1.63 7.20
C ALA A 124 3.53 1.58 8.75
N PHE A 125 4.64 1.94 9.39
CA PHE A 125 4.75 2.02 10.85
C PHE A 125 3.84 3.10 11.46
N LEU A 126 3.81 4.30 10.86
CA LEU A 126 2.89 5.37 11.29
C LEU A 126 1.43 4.95 11.13
N GLY A 127 1.11 4.21 10.06
CA GLY A 127 -0.20 3.58 9.87
C GLY A 127 -0.57 2.63 11.00
N LEU A 128 0.34 1.73 11.38
CA LEU A 128 0.17 0.83 12.53
C LEU A 128 -0.13 1.60 13.82
N VAL A 129 0.72 2.57 14.16
CA VAL A 129 0.59 3.37 15.40
C VAL A 129 -0.74 4.14 15.41
N LEU A 130 -1.10 4.77 14.29
CA LEU A 130 -2.35 5.54 14.20
C LEU A 130 -3.58 4.63 14.30
N ASN A 131 -3.57 3.45 13.67
CA ASN A 131 -4.67 2.50 13.73
C ASN A 131 -4.90 2.00 15.17
N ILE A 132 -3.82 1.65 15.89
CA ILE A 132 -3.85 1.29 17.31
C ILE A 132 -4.41 2.44 18.14
N TYR A 133 -3.86 3.65 17.96
CA TYR A 133 -4.28 4.83 18.71
C TYR A 133 -5.78 5.10 18.54
N ILE A 134 -6.28 5.25 17.32
CA ILE A 134 -7.68 5.57 17.08
C ILE A 134 -8.62 4.45 17.55
N TYR A 135 -8.23 3.20 17.36
CA TYR A 135 -9.02 2.07 17.83
C TYR A 135 -9.21 2.12 19.34
N HIS A 136 -8.12 2.23 20.12
CA HIS A 136 -8.20 2.22 21.58
C HIS A 136 -8.86 3.49 22.14
N PHE A 137 -8.55 4.67 21.59
CA PHE A 137 -9.07 5.94 22.10
C PHE A 137 -10.49 6.26 21.66
N ARG A 138 -11.02 5.63 20.61
CA ARG A 138 -12.37 5.94 20.10
C ARG A 138 -13.21 4.70 19.86
N LEU A 139 -12.79 3.85 18.92
CA LEU A 139 -13.66 2.80 18.39
C LEU A 139 -13.96 1.70 19.41
N SER A 140 -12.99 1.34 20.26
CA SER A 140 -13.10 0.27 21.26
C SER A 140 -14.27 0.46 22.24
N ARG A 141 -14.62 1.73 22.56
CA ARG A 141 -15.72 2.06 23.48
C ARG A 141 -17.09 1.94 22.82
N LEU A 142 -17.15 2.14 21.49
CA LEU A 142 -18.38 2.14 20.70
C LEU A 142 -18.68 0.76 20.11
N ILE A 143 -17.66 0.02 19.71
CA ILE A 143 -17.78 -1.22 18.91
C ILE A 143 -18.69 -2.28 19.54
N LYS A 144 -18.83 -2.30 20.87
CA LYS A 144 -19.72 -3.21 21.61
C LYS A 144 -21.20 -3.05 21.24
N PHE A 145 -21.61 -1.87 20.76
CA PHE A 145 -22.97 -1.58 20.34
C PHE A 145 -23.22 -1.90 18.85
N SER A 146 -22.19 -2.30 18.11
CA SER A 146 -22.33 -2.61 16.68
C SER A 146 -22.74 -4.08 16.48
N PRO A 147 -23.71 -4.37 15.59
CA PRO A 147 -23.96 -5.73 15.12
C PRO A 147 -22.77 -6.30 14.32
N LEU A 148 -21.83 -5.44 13.91
CA LEU A 148 -20.59 -5.82 13.21
C LEU A 148 -19.38 -5.93 14.15
N SER A 149 -19.59 -5.93 15.46
CA SER A 149 -18.51 -5.86 16.45
C SER A 149 -17.39 -6.88 16.22
N PHE A 150 -17.74 -8.16 16.02
CA PHE A 150 -16.77 -9.22 15.77
C PHE A 150 -15.93 -8.95 14.51
N SER A 151 -16.56 -8.64 13.38
CA SER A 151 -15.86 -8.49 12.10
C SER A 151 -15.07 -7.17 12.01
N ILE A 152 -15.48 -6.13 12.74
CA ILE A 152 -14.67 -4.91 12.89
C ILE A 152 -13.45 -5.17 13.79
N LYS A 153 -13.58 -5.92 14.89
CA LYS A 153 -12.44 -6.32 15.74
C LYS A 153 -11.44 -7.18 14.97
N LEU A 154 -11.92 -8.17 14.22
CA LEU A 154 -11.08 -8.99 13.36
C LEU A 154 -10.33 -8.13 12.34
N HIS A 155 -11.02 -7.21 11.67
CA HIS A 155 -10.38 -6.29 10.72
C HIS A 155 -9.30 -5.45 11.39
N TYR A 156 -9.55 -4.92 12.60
CA TYR A 156 -8.55 -4.18 13.37
C TYR A 156 -7.25 -4.98 13.58
N HIS A 157 -7.37 -6.22 14.07
CA HIS A 157 -6.20 -7.06 14.34
C HIS A 157 -5.43 -7.43 13.07
N VAL A 158 -6.15 -7.79 12.01
CA VAL A 158 -5.54 -8.18 10.73
C VAL A 158 -4.92 -6.96 10.02
N LEU A 159 -5.54 -5.79 10.11
CA LEU A 159 -4.98 -4.55 9.54
C LEU A 159 -3.70 -4.13 10.27
N ASN A 160 -3.62 -4.29 11.60
CA ASN A 160 -2.37 -4.10 12.34
C ASN A 160 -1.30 -5.12 11.90
N ALA A 161 -1.67 -6.38 11.73
CA ALA A 161 -0.75 -7.39 11.22
C ALA A 161 -0.22 -7.00 9.83
N ALA A 162 -1.10 -6.52 8.94
CA ALA A 162 -0.72 -6.06 7.60
C ALA A 162 0.25 -4.88 7.63
N PHE A 163 -0.02 -3.83 8.41
CA PHE A 163 0.92 -2.71 8.55
C PHE A 163 2.26 -3.15 9.15
N PHE A 164 2.25 -4.05 10.13
CA PHE A 164 3.47 -4.55 10.75
C PHE A 164 4.31 -5.38 9.77
N THR A 165 3.70 -6.32 9.06
CA THR A 165 4.42 -7.14 8.07
C THR A 165 4.89 -6.31 6.89
N SER A 166 4.13 -5.28 6.49
CA SER A 166 4.55 -4.34 5.45
C SER A 166 5.75 -3.51 5.90
N PHE A 167 5.74 -2.99 7.13
CA PHE A 167 6.90 -2.36 7.74
C PHE A 167 8.14 -3.27 7.72
N MET A 168 7.99 -4.53 8.13
CA MET A 168 9.08 -5.51 8.10
C MET A 168 9.58 -5.78 6.68
N TYR A 169 8.69 -5.85 5.70
CA TYR A 169 9.02 -6.11 4.29
C TYR A 169 9.80 -4.97 3.64
N HIS A 170 9.41 -3.72 3.90
CA HIS A 170 10.12 -2.53 3.43
C HIS A 170 11.41 -2.27 4.22
N PHE A 171 11.49 -2.74 5.46
CA PHE A 171 12.73 -2.71 6.23
C PHE A 171 13.71 -3.73 5.65
N ASN A 172 13.34 -5.01 5.60
CA ASN A 172 14.17 -6.07 5.06
C ASN A 172 13.39 -7.00 4.14
N TYR A 173 13.74 -6.95 2.86
CA TYR A 173 13.14 -7.82 1.87
C TYR A 173 13.74 -9.23 1.95
N ASN A 174 12.89 -10.21 2.21
CA ASN A 174 13.17 -11.62 2.00
C ASN A 174 11.88 -12.39 1.69
N SER A 175 11.98 -13.67 1.36
CA SER A 175 10.80 -14.49 1.01
C SER A 175 9.77 -14.57 2.14
N PHE A 176 10.23 -14.57 3.41
CA PHE A 176 9.34 -14.63 4.56
C PHE A 176 8.55 -13.32 4.73
N THR A 177 9.24 -12.17 4.77
CA THR A 177 8.58 -10.86 4.91
C THR A 177 7.66 -10.56 3.74
N ARG A 178 8.04 -10.97 2.52
CA ARG A 178 7.20 -10.88 1.32
C ARG A 178 5.91 -11.67 1.48
N ASN A 179 6.01 -12.94 1.85
CA ASN A 179 4.83 -13.81 1.97
C ASN A 179 3.92 -13.32 3.10
N ALA A 180 4.51 -12.89 4.23
CA ALA A 180 3.76 -12.35 5.36
C ALA A 180 2.99 -11.06 4.99
N ASP A 181 3.63 -10.12 4.29
CA ASP A 181 3.02 -8.87 3.84
C ASP A 181 1.86 -9.12 2.86
N TYR A 182 2.09 -9.91 1.81
CA TYR A 182 1.08 -10.21 0.80
C TYR A 182 -0.15 -10.91 1.41
N SER A 183 0.07 -11.81 2.35
CA SER A 183 -0.98 -12.64 2.94
C SER A 183 -1.82 -11.88 3.95
N THR A 184 -1.18 -11.09 4.81
CA THR A 184 -1.91 -10.24 5.77
C THR A 184 -2.61 -9.08 5.07
N ALA A 185 -2.03 -8.49 4.02
CA ALA A 185 -2.69 -7.50 3.18
C ALA A 185 -3.95 -8.10 2.54
N LEU A 186 -3.84 -9.27 1.90
CA LEU A 186 -5.00 -9.98 1.35
C LEU A 186 -6.07 -10.27 2.41
N PHE A 187 -5.67 -10.77 3.58
CA PHE A 187 -6.63 -11.08 4.65
C PHE A 187 -7.33 -9.82 5.15
N SER A 188 -6.61 -8.72 5.32
CA SER A 188 -7.18 -7.44 5.75
C SER A 188 -8.25 -6.96 4.77
N ILE A 189 -7.97 -7.05 3.47
CA ILE A 189 -8.87 -6.64 2.38
C ILE A 189 -10.07 -7.58 2.27
N LEU A 190 -9.88 -8.88 2.48
CA LEU A 190 -10.99 -9.84 2.56
C LEU A 190 -11.94 -9.48 3.71
N VAL A 191 -11.42 -9.26 4.93
CA VAL A 191 -12.27 -8.91 6.09
C VAL A 191 -12.91 -7.54 5.88
N TYR A 192 -12.23 -6.58 5.26
CA TYR A 192 -12.80 -5.29 4.84
C TYR A 192 -13.96 -5.47 3.86
N THR A 193 -13.82 -6.37 2.88
CA THR A 193 -14.86 -6.69 1.87
C THR A 193 -16.06 -7.39 2.51
N ILE A 194 -15.81 -8.34 3.40
CA ILE A 194 -16.86 -8.96 4.21
C ILE A 194 -17.58 -7.88 5.01
N ASN A 195 -16.86 -6.98 5.68
CA ASN A 195 -17.47 -5.89 6.44
C ASN A 195 -18.36 -4.99 5.57
N SER A 196 -17.97 -4.66 4.33
CA SER A 196 -18.82 -3.86 3.44
C SER A 196 -20.07 -4.63 2.98
N ILE A 197 -19.96 -5.93 2.68
CA ILE A 197 -21.12 -6.77 2.34
C ILE A 197 -22.08 -6.88 3.52
N LYS A 198 -21.56 -7.10 4.74
CA LYS A 198 -22.39 -7.17 5.95
C LYS A 198 -23.13 -5.86 6.23
N ARG A 199 -22.53 -4.69 5.92
CA ARG A 199 -23.23 -3.39 6.01
C ARG A 199 -24.41 -3.33 5.04
N ILE A 200 -24.27 -3.86 3.81
CA ILE A 200 -25.40 -3.98 2.87
C ILE A 200 -26.48 -4.89 3.43
N PHE A 201 -26.12 -6.04 3.98
CA PHE A 201 -27.11 -6.95 4.56
C PHE A 201 -27.89 -6.32 5.70
N LEU A 202 -27.21 -5.58 6.58
CA LEU A 202 -27.89 -4.82 7.63
C LEU A 202 -28.79 -3.72 7.07
N LEU A 203 -28.36 -3.02 6.01
CA LEU A 203 -29.13 -1.97 5.36
C LEU A 203 -30.44 -2.48 4.76
N TYR A 204 -30.44 -3.70 4.22
CA TYR A 204 -31.60 -4.36 3.62
C TYR A 204 -32.26 -5.40 4.53
N LYS A 205 -31.88 -5.47 5.81
CA LYS A 205 -32.41 -6.42 6.81
C LYS A 205 -32.35 -7.89 6.36
N ILE A 206 -31.28 -8.27 5.66
CA ILE A 206 -31.03 -9.64 5.19
C ILE A 206 -30.59 -10.52 6.37
N ASN A 207 -30.95 -11.81 6.34
CA ASN A 207 -30.72 -12.79 7.42
C ASN A 207 -29.24 -12.85 7.89
N ASN A 208 -29.04 -12.73 9.20
CA ASN A 208 -27.74 -12.81 9.87
C ASN A 208 -27.02 -14.16 9.69
N VAL A 209 -27.74 -15.26 9.47
CA VAL A 209 -27.14 -16.59 9.20
C VAL A 209 -26.36 -16.56 7.89
N PHE A 210 -26.94 -15.98 6.85
CA PHE A 210 -26.28 -15.85 5.54
C PHE A 210 -25.03 -14.99 5.63
N SER A 211 -25.13 -13.86 6.36
CA SER A 211 -24.00 -12.98 6.67
C SER A 211 -22.83 -13.71 7.33
N ARG A 212 -23.13 -14.59 8.29
CA ARG A 212 -22.13 -15.40 9.00
C ARG A 212 -21.48 -16.45 8.09
N ASN A 213 -22.27 -17.10 7.24
CA ASN A 213 -21.76 -18.12 6.31
C ASN A 213 -20.79 -17.51 5.27
N ILE A 214 -21.06 -16.31 4.76
CA ILE A 214 -20.12 -15.60 3.87
C ILE A 214 -18.77 -15.36 4.56
N MET A 215 -18.79 -14.97 5.83
CA MET A 215 -17.56 -14.74 6.58
C MET A 215 -16.74 -16.02 6.73
N TYR A 216 -17.37 -17.13 7.13
CA TYR A 216 -16.67 -18.41 7.26
C TYR A 216 -16.17 -18.94 5.91
N GLY A 217 -16.99 -18.87 4.86
CA GLY A 217 -16.58 -19.26 3.51
C GLY A 217 -15.40 -18.44 3.01
N GLY A 218 -15.41 -17.12 3.23
CA GLY A 218 -14.28 -16.25 2.88
C GLY A 218 -13.00 -16.64 3.62
N ILE A 219 -13.06 -16.92 4.92
CA ILE A 219 -11.90 -17.35 5.70
C ILE A 219 -11.35 -18.69 5.19
N VAL A 220 -12.21 -19.66 4.88
CA VAL A 220 -11.80 -20.96 4.33
C VAL A 220 -11.09 -20.79 2.99
N ILE A 221 -11.67 -19.99 2.08
CA ILE A 221 -11.07 -19.69 0.78
C ILE A 221 -9.71 -19.02 0.96
N PHE A 222 -9.60 -18.06 1.89
CA PHE A 222 -8.32 -17.43 2.20
C PHE A 222 -7.27 -18.43 2.68
N VAL A 223 -7.61 -19.34 3.59
CA VAL A 223 -6.67 -20.35 4.09
C VAL A 223 -6.18 -21.24 2.94
N ILE A 224 -7.08 -21.71 2.07
CA ILE A 224 -6.72 -22.53 0.90
C ILE A 224 -5.79 -21.74 -0.03
N TYR A 225 -6.17 -20.51 -0.37
CA TYR A 225 -5.40 -19.64 -1.27
C TYR A 225 -4.03 -19.28 -0.70
N TYR A 226 -3.94 -18.99 0.59
CA TYR A 226 -2.71 -18.69 1.30
C TYR A 226 -1.74 -19.88 1.27
N ASN A 227 -2.24 -21.09 1.54
CA ASN A 227 -1.43 -22.31 1.47
C ASN A 227 -0.89 -22.53 0.05
N TYR A 228 -1.73 -22.34 -0.98
CA TYR A 228 -1.30 -22.40 -2.37
C TYR A 228 -0.18 -21.41 -2.69
N MET A 229 -0.36 -20.13 -2.32
CA MET A 229 0.62 -19.08 -2.61
C MET A 229 1.94 -19.22 -1.84
N THR A 230 1.89 -19.81 -0.64
CA THR A 230 3.07 -19.93 0.23
C THR A 230 3.90 -21.15 -0.11
N PHE A 231 3.26 -22.30 -0.34
CA PHE A 231 3.95 -23.59 -0.45
C PHE A 231 4.04 -24.15 -1.87
N ILE A 232 3.17 -23.71 -2.78
CA ILE A 232 3.11 -24.28 -4.14
C ILE A 232 3.71 -23.30 -5.14
N ASN A 233 3.09 -22.15 -5.38
CA ASN A 233 3.56 -21.21 -6.38
C ASN A 233 3.20 -19.77 -6.01
N PHE A 234 4.20 -18.98 -5.63
CA PHE A 234 3.99 -17.57 -5.32
C PHE A 234 3.79 -16.77 -6.61
N ASN A 235 2.57 -16.26 -6.81
CA ASN A 235 2.23 -15.41 -7.95
C ASN A 235 1.70 -14.04 -7.49
N ALA A 236 2.58 -13.04 -7.52
CA ALA A 236 2.26 -11.68 -7.12
C ALA A 236 1.17 -11.03 -7.99
N ILE A 237 1.14 -11.33 -9.28
CA ILE A 237 0.16 -10.77 -10.23
C ILE A 237 -1.24 -11.27 -9.86
N LEU A 238 -1.38 -12.58 -9.65
CA LEU A 238 -2.64 -13.17 -9.23
C LEU A 238 -3.10 -12.62 -7.87
N ASN A 239 -2.19 -12.42 -6.91
CA ASN A 239 -2.54 -11.82 -5.62
C ASN A 239 -3.09 -10.39 -5.78
N LYS A 240 -2.43 -9.55 -6.58
CA LYS A 240 -2.90 -8.19 -6.87
C LYS A 240 -4.25 -8.18 -7.59
N LEU A 241 -4.50 -9.12 -8.52
CA LEU A 241 -5.80 -9.26 -9.19
C LEU A 241 -6.92 -9.64 -8.22
N VAL A 242 -6.70 -10.62 -7.34
CA VAL A 242 -7.68 -11.01 -6.31
C VAL A 242 -8.01 -9.84 -5.39
N ILE A 243 -6.99 -9.12 -4.92
CA ILE A 243 -7.14 -7.90 -4.12
C ILE A 243 -7.95 -6.84 -4.87
N PHE A 244 -7.64 -6.60 -6.14
CA PHE A 244 -8.36 -5.63 -6.97
C PHE A 244 -9.86 -5.94 -7.04
N PHE A 245 -10.25 -7.19 -7.29
CA PHE A 245 -11.65 -7.59 -7.33
C PHE A 245 -12.36 -7.42 -5.97
N MET A 246 -11.69 -7.78 -4.86
CA MET A 246 -12.24 -7.59 -3.51
C MET A 246 -12.47 -6.10 -3.19
N VAL A 247 -11.51 -5.25 -3.55
CA VAL A 247 -11.63 -3.79 -3.41
C VAL A 247 -12.77 -3.24 -4.27
N LEU A 248 -12.94 -3.75 -5.50
CA LEU A 248 -14.05 -3.37 -6.38
C LEU A 248 -15.41 -3.69 -5.77
N VAL A 249 -15.60 -4.92 -5.26
CA VAL A 249 -16.83 -5.33 -4.56
C VAL A 249 -17.11 -4.42 -3.37
N SER A 250 -16.07 -4.14 -2.58
CA SER A 250 -16.18 -3.24 -1.44
C SER A 250 -16.61 -1.83 -1.86
N ASN A 251 -16.06 -1.32 -2.95
CA ASN A 251 -16.40 0.00 -3.49
C ASN A 251 -17.86 0.09 -3.90
N VAL A 252 -18.37 -0.93 -4.61
CA VAL A 252 -19.79 -1.01 -4.99
C VAL A 252 -20.68 -0.94 -3.73
N CYS A 253 -20.33 -1.69 -2.68
CA CYS A 253 -21.05 -1.64 -1.41
C CYS A 253 -21.06 -0.24 -0.79
N TYR A 254 -19.91 0.45 -0.73
CA TYR A 254 -19.86 1.81 -0.18
C TYR A 254 -20.59 2.85 -1.03
N ILE A 255 -20.61 2.69 -2.36
CA ILE A 255 -21.42 3.52 -3.27
C ILE A 255 -22.91 3.34 -2.97
N ILE A 256 -23.39 2.11 -2.78
CA ILE A 256 -24.79 1.84 -2.41
C ILE A 256 -25.13 2.51 -1.06
N ILE A 257 -24.24 2.38 -0.06
CA ILE A 257 -24.40 3.02 1.25
C ILE A 257 -24.49 4.55 1.12
N TYR A 258 -23.61 5.14 0.30
CA TYR A 258 -23.63 6.57 0.01
C TYR A 258 -24.99 7.00 -0.55
N PHE A 259 -25.47 6.37 -1.62
CA PHE A 259 -26.74 6.74 -2.25
C PHE A 259 -27.95 6.55 -1.33
N LYS A 260 -27.94 5.52 -0.47
CA LYS A 260 -29.03 5.30 0.48
C LYS A 260 -29.06 6.35 1.60
N LYS A 261 -27.91 6.88 1.99
CA LYS A 261 -27.78 7.76 3.15
C LYS A 261 -27.56 9.24 2.82
N LYS A 262 -27.19 9.62 1.58
CA LYS A 262 -26.86 11.00 1.20
C LYS A 262 -27.97 12.04 1.46
N ASN A 263 -29.25 11.63 1.37
CA ASN A 263 -30.39 12.54 1.50
C ASN A 263 -30.85 12.73 2.96
N ILE A 264 -30.26 12.01 3.93
CA ILE A 264 -30.66 12.13 5.34
C ILE A 264 -30.05 13.40 5.93
N SER A 265 -30.89 14.40 6.19
CA SER A 265 -30.50 15.73 6.70
C SER A 265 -30.29 15.75 8.21
N ASN A 266 -29.31 14.97 8.69
CA ASN A 266 -28.81 15.04 10.08
C ASN A 266 -27.30 15.32 10.06
N ASN A 267 -26.82 16.17 10.96
CA ASN A 267 -25.40 16.49 11.13
C ASN A 267 -24.52 15.24 11.31
N ASP A 268 -24.96 14.25 12.09
CA ASP A 268 -24.19 13.00 12.27
C ASP A 268 -24.03 12.23 10.95
N ASN A 269 -25.10 12.16 10.16
CA ASN A 269 -25.09 11.50 8.87
C ASN A 269 -24.23 12.27 7.85
N LYS A 270 -24.27 13.61 7.86
CA LYS A 270 -23.37 14.45 7.03
C LYS A 270 -21.90 14.19 7.35
N ILE A 271 -21.54 14.09 8.63
CA ILE A 271 -20.15 13.79 9.06
C ILE A 271 -19.76 12.38 8.62
N MET A 272 -20.65 11.39 8.79
CA MET A 272 -20.41 10.02 8.36
C MET A 272 -20.18 9.93 6.85
N ILE A 273 -21.00 10.58 6.02
CA ILE A 273 -20.84 10.63 4.56
C ILE A 273 -19.56 11.37 4.16
N ARG A 274 -19.21 12.48 4.82
CA ARG A 274 -17.94 13.17 4.56
C ARG A 274 -16.77 12.22 4.81
N ASN A 275 -16.76 11.53 5.94
CA ASN A 275 -15.71 10.57 6.28
C ASN A 275 -15.66 9.40 5.27
N LEU A 276 -16.83 8.92 4.81
CA LEU A 276 -16.95 7.92 3.76
C LEU A 276 -16.28 8.38 2.45
N LEU A 277 -16.60 9.58 1.99
CA LEU A 277 -16.04 10.15 0.76
C LEU A 277 -14.54 10.43 0.89
N THR A 278 -14.10 11.01 2.01
CA THR A 278 -12.68 11.30 2.24
C THR A 278 -11.84 10.03 2.28
N PHE A 279 -12.25 8.98 3.00
CA PHE A 279 -11.48 7.73 3.01
C PHE A 279 -11.48 7.08 1.62
N SER A 280 -12.61 7.13 0.90
CA SER A 280 -12.72 6.52 -0.43
C SER A 280 -11.78 7.23 -1.41
N PHE A 281 -11.79 8.57 -1.43
CA PHE A 281 -10.88 9.38 -2.24
C PHE A 281 -9.41 9.07 -1.96
N LEU A 282 -8.99 9.10 -0.69
CA LEU A 282 -7.61 8.81 -0.29
C LEU A 282 -7.18 7.40 -0.72
N LYS A 283 -8.06 6.42 -0.57
CA LYS A 283 -7.82 5.06 -1.03
C LYS A 283 -7.64 4.99 -2.55
N TYR A 284 -8.46 5.66 -3.35
CA TYR A 284 -8.30 5.68 -4.81
C TYR A 284 -6.99 6.33 -5.23
N VAL A 285 -6.65 7.48 -4.64
CA VAL A 285 -5.35 8.13 -4.87
C VAL A 285 -4.20 7.19 -4.53
N SER A 286 -4.31 6.45 -3.42
CA SER A 286 -3.32 5.43 -3.05
C SER A 286 -3.21 4.39 -4.17
N ILE A 287 -4.32 3.78 -4.62
CA ILE A 287 -4.32 2.71 -5.63
C ILE A 287 -3.63 3.18 -6.92
N LEU A 288 -3.82 4.44 -7.32
CA LEU A 288 -3.13 4.99 -8.48
C LEU A 288 -1.61 4.93 -8.30
N PHE A 289 -1.09 5.32 -7.13
CA PHE A 289 0.34 5.20 -6.85
C PHE A 289 0.83 3.74 -6.88
N GLU A 290 0.08 2.81 -6.30
CA GLU A 290 0.43 1.38 -6.35
C GLU A 290 0.51 0.84 -7.79
N VAL A 291 -0.39 1.27 -8.67
CA VAL A 291 -0.43 0.81 -10.07
C VAL A 291 0.64 1.49 -10.92
N THR A 292 0.93 2.77 -10.68
CA THR A 292 1.94 3.51 -11.47
C THR A 292 3.36 2.97 -11.30
N ASP A 293 3.70 2.42 -10.13
CA ASP A 293 4.96 1.70 -9.89
C ASP A 293 6.22 2.46 -10.35
N PHE A 294 6.24 3.79 -10.22
CA PHE A 294 7.33 4.65 -10.70
C PHE A 294 8.59 4.54 -9.81
N PRO A 295 9.81 4.75 -10.38
CA PRO A 295 11.06 4.62 -9.63
C PRO A 295 11.22 5.67 -8.52
N PRO A 296 12.01 5.40 -7.48
CA PRO A 296 12.17 6.33 -6.38
C PRO A 296 12.82 7.63 -6.82
N VAL A 297 12.11 8.73 -6.60
CA VAL A 297 12.63 10.09 -6.74
C VAL A 297 13.72 10.29 -5.69
N PHE A 298 14.87 10.80 -6.14
CA PHE A 298 16.10 10.90 -5.37
C PHE A 298 16.57 9.59 -4.72
N TYR A 299 16.13 8.42 -5.22
CA TYR A 299 16.37 7.11 -4.62
C TYR A 299 15.82 6.95 -3.19
N ILE A 300 14.82 7.76 -2.79
CA ILE A 300 14.24 7.75 -1.44
C ILE A 300 12.72 7.51 -1.46
N ILE A 301 11.97 8.21 -2.33
CA ILE A 301 10.50 8.17 -2.34
C ILE A 301 10.03 7.58 -3.66
N ASP A 302 9.48 6.38 -3.62
CA ASP A 302 8.85 5.72 -4.76
C ASP A 302 7.31 5.82 -4.70
N SER A 303 6.66 5.21 -5.69
CA SER A 303 5.21 5.13 -5.73
C SER A 303 4.64 4.35 -4.54
N HIS A 304 5.36 3.35 -4.04
CA HIS A 304 4.90 2.52 -2.94
C HIS A 304 4.94 3.28 -1.59
N ALA A 305 5.90 4.19 -1.40
CA ALA A 305 5.87 5.13 -0.28
C ALA A 305 4.60 6.00 -0.30
N LEU A 306 4.18 6.48 -1.48
CA LEU A 306 2.96 7.28 -1.61
C LEU A 306 1.68 6.45 -1.44
N TRP A 307 1.69 5.18 -1.83
CA TRP A 307 0.64 4.22 -1.48
C TRP A 307 0.45 4.14 0.04
N HIS A 308 1.54 3.92 0.80
CA HIS A 308 1.48 3.84 2.26
C HIS A 308 1.07 5.16 2.92
N LEU A 309 1.51 6.29 2.38
CA LEU A 309 1.07 7.62 2.84
C LEU A 309 -0.43 7.77 2.72
N GLY A 310 -1.00 7.41 1.56
CA GLY A 310 -2.44 7.49 1.33
C GLY A 310 -3.23 6.54 2.23
N LEU A 311 -2.73 5.31 2.47
CA LEU A 311 -3.29 4.40 3.46
C LEU A 311 -3.28 5.00 4.86
N PHE A 312 -2.14 5.53 5.32
CA PHE A 312 -2.01 6.20 6.62
C PHE A 312 -3.03 7.34 6.78
N LEU A 313 -3.15 8.22 5.78
CA LEU A 313 -4.10 9.33 5.80
C LEU A 313 -5.56 8.85 5.81
N SER A 314 -5.85 7.69 5.22
CA SER A 314 -7.21 7.13 5.14
C SER A 314 -7.72 6.56 6.47
N ILE A 315 -6.82 6.20 7.41
CA ILE A 315 -7.17 5.57 8.69
C ILE A 315 -8.14 6.44 9.49
N GLY A 316 -7.84 7.74 9.62
CA GLY A 316 -8.67 8.68 10.37
C GLY A 316 -10.10 8.76 9.85
N PRO A 317 -10.32 9.10 8.57
CA PRO A 317 -11.63 9.08 7.93
C PRO A 317 -12.33 7.72 8.00
N TYR A 318 -11.61 6.61 7.81
CA TYR A 318 -12.20 5.27 7.88
C TYR A 318 -12.79 4.95 9.25
N HIS A 319 -12.02 5.15 10.33
CA HIS A 319 -12.52 4.98 11.70
C HIS A 319 -13.58 6.02 12.06
N GLY A 320 -13.45 7.25 11.55
CA GLY A 320 -14.45 8.30 11.73
C GLY A 320 -15.80 7.92 11.12
N PHE A 321 -15.81 7.24 9.97
CA PHE A 321 -17.01 6.67 9.36
C PHE A 321 -17.61 5.58 10.27
N GLN A 322 -16.80 4.63 10.74
CA GLN A 322 -17.25 3.54 11.61
C GLN A 322 -17.82 4.05 12.94
N CYS A 323 -17.15 5.00 13.60
CA CYS A 323 -17.63 5.57 14.86
C CYS A 323 -18.99 6.24 14.67
N LYS A 324 -19.14 7.08 13.63
CA LYS A 324 -20.39 7.79 13.38
C LYS A 324 -21.53 6.86 12.99
N GLU A 325 -21.25 5.78 12.27
CA GLU A 325 -22.25 4.77 11.98
C GLU A 325 -22.79 4.14 13.28
N ILE A 326 -21.91 3.77 14.20
CA ILE A 326 -22.31 3.17 15.48
C ILE A 326 -23.04 4.17 16.36
N GLU A 327 -22.59 5.43 16.43
CA GLU A 327 -23.27 6.49 17.18
C GLU A 327 -24.71 6.71 16.69
N ILE A 328 -24.95 6.66 15.37
CA ILE A 328 -26.30 6.75 14.79
C ILE A 328 -27.14 5.52 15.20
N LEU A 329 -26.55 4.33 15.25
CA LEU A 329 -27.24 3.11 15.69
C LEU A 329 -27.60 3.13 17.18
N ILE A 330 -26.85 3.84 18.03
CA ILE A 330 -27.15 3.94 19.47
C ILE A 330 -28.32 4.91 19.72
N LYS A 331 -28.50 5.92 18.86
CA LYS A 331 -29.52 6.95 19.00
C LYS A 331 -30.91 6.52 18.50
N ASN A 332 -30.96 5.54 17.62
CA ASN A 332 -32.19 4.97 17.04
C ASN A 332 -32.50 3.64 17.72
#